data_AF-A0A522DXY9-F1
#
_entry.id   AF-A0A522DXY9-F1
#
_cell.length_a   1.000
_cell.length_b   1.000
_cell.length_c   1.000
_cell.angle_alpha   90.00
_cell.angle_beta   90.00
_cell.angle_gamma   90.00
#
_symmetry.space_group_name_H-M   'P 1'
#
loop_
_entity.id
_entity.type
_entity.pdbx_description
1 polymer ?
#
loop_
_entity_poly.entity_id
_entity_poly.type
_entity_poly.pdbx_seq_one_letter_code
_entity_poly.pdbx_strand_id
1 'polypeptide(L)' 'MPIATVGAIIEKDGKILFTKRNHEPFKGKWALPGGHVEQNETVEDAVVREIKEETNLYIQP' A
#
# COMPACT_ATOMS: atom_id res chain seq x y z
N MET A 1 -19.97 -7.97 0.28
CA MET A 1 -19.85 -6.85 -0.66
C MET A 1 -18.37 -6.69 -1.01
N PRO A 2 -18.00 -6.35 -2.26
CA PRO A 2 -16.62 -6.03 -2.57
C PRO A 2 -16.17 -4.78 -1.77
N ILE A 3 -14.89 -4.75 -1.38
CA ILE A 3 -14.25 -3.61 -0.72
C ILE A 3 -13.19 -3.09 -1.69
N ALA A 4 -13.16 -1.77 -1.91
CA ALA A 4 -12.14 -1.14 -2.75
C ALA A 4 -10.77 -1.18 -2.05
N THR A 5 -9.72 -1.40 -2.83
CA THR A 5 -8.33 -1.40 -2.33
C THR A 5 -7.45 -0.55 -3.22
N VAL A 6 -6.38 -0.01 -2.64
CA VAL A 6 -5.34 0.74 -3.33
C VAL A 6 -4.01 0.02 -3.24
N GLY A 7 -3.12 0.29 -4.19
CA GLY A 7 -1.74 -0.18 -4.16
C GLY A 7 -0.84 0.81 -4.89
N ALA A 8 0.39 0.98 -4.41
CA ALA A 8 1.33 1.94 -5.00
C ALA A 8 2.53 1.23 -5.63
N ILE A 9 2.96 1.72 -6.79
CA ILE A 9 4.29 1.47 -7.34
C ILE A 9 5.14 2.68 -6.99
N ILE A 10 6.05 2.50 -6.03
CA ILE A 10 6.97 3.56 -5.60
C ILE A 10 8.33 3.25 -6.21
N GLU A 11 8.76 4.11 -7.14
CA GLU A 11 10.03 4.02 -7.83
C GLU A 11 11.02 5.04 -7.28
N LYS A 12 12.26 4.61 -7.06
CA LYS A 12 13.38 5.49 -6.74
C LYS A 12 14.69 4.88 -7.23
N ASP A 13 15.44 5.65 -8.02
CA ASP A 13 16.76 5.27 -8.55
C ASP A 13 16.75 3.94 -9.34
N GLY A 14 15.71 3.72 -10.15
CA GLY A 14 15.47 2.52 -10.94
C GLY A 14 14.99 1.31 -10.12
N LYS A 15 14.61 1.49 -8.85
CA LYS A 15 14.18 0.42 -7.94
C LYS A 15 12.74 0.60 -7.52
N ILE A 16 12.01 -0.50 -7.40
CA ILE A 16 10.62 -0.52 -6.95
C ILE A 16 10.55 -1.06 -5.52
N LEU A 17 9.77 -0.38 -4.67
CA LEU A 17 9.51 -0.84 -3.31
C LEU A 17 8.48 -1.98 -3.28
N PHE A 18 8.82 -3.04 -2.56
CA PHE A 18 7.90 -4.12 -2.20
C PHE A 18 7.89 -4.31 -0.69
N THR A 19 6.73 -4.71 -0.14
CA THR A 19 6.59 -5.16 1.25
C THR A 19 6.54 -6.67 1.31
N LYS A 20 7.08 -7.24 2.39
CA LYS A 20 7.00 -8.69 2.67
C LYS A 20 5.86 -8.93 3.64
N ARG A 21 4.83 -9.66 3.20
CA ARG A 21 3.64 -9.92 4.02
C ARG A 21 4.02 -10.66 5.31
N ASN A 22 3.57 -10.13 6.45
CA ASN A 22 3.81 -10.71 7.78
C ASN A 22 2.63 -11.55 8.31
N HIS A 23 1.48 -11.52 7.61
CA HIS A 23 0.25 -12.23 7.98
C HIS A 23 -0.25 -13.15 6.86
N GLU A 24 -1.04 -14.15 7.23
CA GLU A 24 -1.78 -14.98 6.26
C GLU A 24 -3.02 -14.24 5.73
N PRO A 25 -3.48 -14.57 4.51
CA PRO A 25 -2.87 -15.49 3.56
C PRO A 25 -1.59 -14.92 2.92
N PHE A 26 -0.74 -15.81 2.40
CA PHE A 26 0.48 -15.49 1.65
C PHE A 26 1.59 -14.85 2.50
N LYS A 27 1.68 -15.25 3.77
CA LYS A 27 2.78 -14.82 4.63
C LYS A 27 4.14 -15.12 3.98
N GLY A 28 5.06 -14.17 4.07
CA GLY A 28 6.41 -14.26 3.52
C GLY A 28 6.52 -13.99 2.01
N LYS A 29 5.41 -13.79 1.30
CA LYS A 29 5.43 -13.36 -0.12
C LYS A 29 5.61 -11.84 -0.23
N TRP A 30 6.14 -11.42 -1.37
CA TRP A 30 6.29 -10.02 -1.72
C TRP A 30 4.99 -9.49 -2.33
N ALA A 31 4.63 -8.25 -1.99
CA ALA A 31 3.48 -7.54 -2.53
C ALA A 31 3.83 -6.05 -2.73
N LEU A 32 3.05 -5.37 -3.55
CA LEU A 32 3.06 -3.91 -3.55
C LEU A 32 2.44 -3.43 -2.23
N PRO A 33 2.95 -2.35 -1.63
CA PRO A 33 2.34 -1.76 -0.45
C PRO A 33 0.98 -1.15 -0.79
N GLY A 34 0.06 -1.24 0.15
CA GLY A 34 -1.31 -0.76 -0.01
C GLY A 34 -2.31 -1.54 0.83
N GLY A 35 -3.56 -1.11 0.80
CA GLY A 35 -4.60 -1.68 1.66
C GLY A 35 -6.00 -1.26 1.24
N HIS A 36 -6.91 -1.29 2.21
CA HIS A 36 -8.32 -1.04 1.95
C HIS A 36 -8.60 0.47 1.93
N VAL A 37 -9.55 0.86 1.09
CA VAL A 37 -10.14 2.21 1.17
C VAL A 37 -11.15 2.21 2.31
N GLU A 38 -10.95 3.11 3.28
CA GLU A 38 -11.83 3.32 4.41
C GLU A 38 -13.04 4.19 4.06
N GLN A 39 -14.00 4.25 4.99
CA GLN A 39 -15.17 5.10 4.80
C GLN A 39 -14.80 6.57 4.98
N ASN A 40 -15.23 7.42 4.05
CA ASN A 40 -15.04 8.87 4.05
C ASN A 40 -13.62 9.37 3.71
N GLU A 41 -12.80 8.56 3.02
CA GLU A 41 -11.55 9.02 2.39
C GLU A 41 -11.60 8.91 0.86
N THR A 42 -10.76 9.70 0.18
CA THR A 42 -10.54 9.55 -1.27
C THR A 42 -9.58 8.38 -1.54
N VAL A 43 -9.53 7.89 -2.80
CA VAL A 43 -8.57 6.84 -3.16
C VAL A 43 -7.12 7.34 -3.06
N GLU A 44 -6.91 8.63 -3.31
CA GLU A 44 -5.62 9.31 -3.16
C GLU A 44 -5.20 9.42 -1.68
N ASP A 45 -6.13 9.79 -0.79
CA ASP A 45 -5.85 9.83 0.65
C ASP A 45 -5.56 8.43 1.20
N ALA A 46 -6.34 7.43 0.77
CA ALA A 46 -6.17 6.03 1.16
C ALA A 46 -4.77 5.52 0.81
N VAL A 47 -4.28 5.76 -0.41
CA VAL A 47 -2.96 5.28 -0.81
C VAL A 47 -1.86 6.00 -0.03
N VAL A 48 -1.97 7.30 0.22
CA VAL A 48 -0.97 8.02 1.02
C VAL A 48 -0.92 7.49 2.47
N ARG A 49 -2.09 7.25 3.08
CA ARG A 49 -2.22 6.68 4.43
C ARG A 49 -1.63 5.28 4.53
N GLU A 50 -2.06 4.35 3.66
CA GLU A 50 -1.62 2.95 3.67
C GLU A 50 -0.09 2.84 3.48
N ILE A 51 0.48 3.60 2.53
CA ILE A 51 1.94 3.60 2.33
C ILE A 51 2.66 4.11 3.57
N LYS A 52 2.12 5.14 4.23
CA LYS A 52 2.72 5.67 5.46
C LYS A 52 2.69 4.64 6.60
N GLU A 53 1.59 3.93 6.78
CA GLU A 53 1.42 2.92 7.83
C GLU A 53 2.34 1.70 7.62
N GLU A 54 2.42 1.17 6.40
CA GLU A 54 3.20 -0.04 6.14
C GLU A 54 4.72 0.22 6.04
N THR A 55 5.12 1.40 5.57
CA THR A 55 6.51 1.67 5.17
C THR A 55 7.17 2.84 5.89
N ASN A 56 6.41 3.63 6.66
CA ASN A 56 6.81 4.91 7.23
C ASN A 56 7.25 5.99 6.23
N LEU A 57 7.05 5.79 4.93
CA LEU A 57 7.38 6.78 3.90
C LEU A 57 6.26 7.80 3.71
N TYR A 58 6.65 9.01 3.31
CA TYR A 58 5.71 10.02 2.82
C TYR A 58 5.82 10.05 1.30
N ILE A 59 4.67 9.98 0.62
CA ILE A 59 4.58 9.99 -0.84
C ILE A 59 3.58 11.07 -1.28
N GLN A 60 3.67 11.46 -2.55
CA GLN A 60 2.64 12.23 -3.24
C GLN A 60 2.25 11.43 -4.49
N PRO A 61 0.96 11.06 -4.65
CA PRO A 61 0.47 10.30 -5.79
C PRO A 61 0.43 11.12 -7.08
#